data_AF-A0AA39J263-F1
#
_entry.id   AF-A0AA39J263-F1
#
_cell.length_a   1.000
_cell.length_b   1.000
_cell.length_c   1.000
_cell.angle_alpha   90.00
_cell.angle_beta   90.00
_cell.angle_gamma   90.00
#
_symmetry.space_group_name_H-M   'P 1'
#
loop_
_entity.id
_entity.type
_entity.pdbx_description
1 polymer ?
#
loop_
_entity_poly.entity_id
_entity_poly.type
_entity_poly.pdbx_seq_one_letter_code
_entity_poly.pdbx_strand_id
1 'polypeptide(L)'
;MQRSLESFTLDIIPWKDQSVRLDLSQHRALSSFFIIVTSPLDLRLLGMRLSPVLRTFTVEQVHRKWEDNSRETVDAWAEFDAHLDGLMLPALQRVHVRLHDSRHGECYCFECHGYECDCRKCRRDPLGDGHDHRVSVDYDKWKCQVEEIMPLLRGRGILEVEAVKQRYCIQRAFD
;
A
#
# COMPACT_ATOMS: atom_id res chain seq x y z
N MET A 1 12.04 -25.20 -19.03
CA MET A 1 12.27 -24.56 -17.72
C MET A 1 10.98 -23.88 -17.28
N GLN A 2 10.29 -24.44 -16.30
CA GLN A 2 9.08 -23.84 -15.75
C GLN A 2 9.53 -22.90 -14.63
N ARG A 3 9.55 -21.59 -14.89
CA ARG A 3 9.92 -20.60 -13.88
C ARG A 3 8.83 -20.56 -12.81
N SER A 4 9.21 -20.81 -11.55
CA SER A 4 8.33 -20.65 -10.40
C SER A 4 8.07 -19.16 -10.15
N LEU A 5 6.80 -18.79 -9.95
CA LEU A 5 6.43 -17.43 -9.53
C LEU A 5 6.76 -17.28 -8.04
N GLU A 6 7.91 -16.70 -7.72
CA GLU A 6 8.39 -16.54 -6.34
C GLU A 6 7.98 -15.22 -5.70
N SER A 7 7.74 -14.20 -6.53
CA SER A 7 7.30 -12.87 -6.12
C SER A 7 6.27 -12.34 -7.12
N PHE A 8 5.23 -11.68 -6.61
CA PHE A 8 4.17 -11.09 -7.42
C PHE A 8 3.85 -9.69 -6.91
N THR A 9 3.74 -8.72 -7.83
CA THR A 9 3.35 -7.34 -7.52
C THR A 9 2.07 -7.01 -8.25
N LEU A 10 1.08 -6.49 -7.53
CA LEU A 10 -0.19 -6.05 -8.10
C LEU A 10 -0.41 -4.56 -7.80
N ASP A 11 -0.55 -3.76 -8.85
CA ASP A 11 -0.93 -2.35 -8.74
C ASP A 11 -2.43 -2.21 -9.01
N ILE A 12 -3.21 -1.99 -7.95
CA ILE A 12 -4.66 -1.83 -8.05
C ILE A 12 -4.97 -0.34 -8.17
N ILE A 13 -5.11 0.11 -9.41
CA ILE A 13 -5.90 1.31 -9.72
C ILE A 13 -7.36 0.92 -9.51
N PRO A 14 -8.20 1.69 -8.78
CA PRO A 14 -9.57 1.30 -8.48
C PRO A 14 -10.34 1.01 -9.78
N TRP A 15 -10.52 -0.28 -10.07
CA TRP A 15 -11.26 -0.75 -11.24
C TRP A 15 -12.74 -0.50 -11.02
N LYS A 16 -13.41 0.02 -12.07
CA LYS A 16 -14.87 0.19 -12.09
C LYS A 16 -15.63 -1.14 -11.97
N ASP A 17 -14.97 -2.27 -12.25
CA ASP A 17 -15.58 -3.59 -12.24
C ASP A 17 -15.23 -4.38 -10.97
N GLN A 18 -16.27 -4.87 -10.30
CA GLN A 18 -16.27 -5.28 -8.89
C GLN A 18 -16.09 -6.79 -8.68
N SER A 19 -15.83 -7.56 -9.74
CA SER A 19 -15.99 -9.03 -9.75
C SER A 19 -14.70 -9.86 -9.64
N VAL A 20 -13.51 -9.25 -9.67
CA VAL A 20 -12.25 -10.01 -9.73
C VAL A 20 -11.79 -10.44 -8.33
N ARG A 21 -11.75 -11.75 -8.09
CA ARG A 21 -11.14 -12.36 -6.90
C ARG A 21 -9.74 -12.85 -7.23
N LEU A 22 -8.75 -12.45 -6.44
CA LEU A 22 -7.38 -12.93 -6.58
C LEU A 22 -7.16 -14.19 -5.72
N ASP A 23 -6.94 -15.34 -6.37
CA ASP A 23 -6.62 -16.61 -5.72
C ASP A 23 -5.16 -17.00 -6.02
N LEU A 24 -4.30 -16.83 -5.02
CA LEU A 24 -2.88 -17.18 -5.03
C LEU A 24 -2.61 -18.49 -4.28
N SER A 25 -3.63 -19.19 -3.78
CA SER A 25 -3.47 -20.35 -2.88
C SER A 25 -2.71 -21.51 -3.51
N GLN A 26 -2.78 -21.65 -4.83
CA GLN A 26 -2.13 -22.74 -5.58
C GLN A 26 -0.65 -22.45 -5.90
N HIS A 27 -0.16 -21.23 -5.67
CA HIS A 27 1.20 -20.82 -6.01
C HIS A 27 2.17 -21.21 -4.89
N ARG A 28 2.61 -22.47 -4.90
CA ARG A 28 3.47 -23.07 -3.87
C ARG A 28 4.90 -22.53 -3.80
N ALA A 29 5.31 -21.70 -4.75
CA ALA A 29 6.61 -21.03 -4.72
C ALA A 29 6.50 -19.55 -4.34
N LEU A 30 5.27 -19.00 -4.24
CA LEU A 30 5.05 -17.58 -3.98
C LEU A 30 5.37 -17.26 -2.52
N SER A 31 6.59 -16.80 -2.29
CA SER A 31 7.11 -16.49 -0.96
C SER A 31 6.88 -15.02 -0.59
N SER A 32 6.75 -14.14 -1.58
CA SER A 32 6.52 -12.71 -1.39
C SER A 32 5.38 -12.21 -2.26
N PHE A 33 4.52 -11.37 -1.69
CA PHE A 33 3.44 -10.72 -2.41
C PHE A 33 3.40 -9.24 -2.03
N PHE A 34 3.32 -8.38 -3.04
CA PHE A 34 3.27 -6.93 -2.89
C PHE A 34 2.02 -6.39 -3.58
N ILE A 35 1.26 -5.56 -2.89
CA ILE A 35 0.07 -4.94 -3.44
C ILE A 35 0.08 -3.45 -3.20
N ILE A 36 -0.34 -2.69 -4.20
CA ILE A 36 -0.51 -1.24 -4.12
C ILE A 36 -1.98 -0.94 -4.24
N VAL A 37 -2.49 -0.15 -3.31
CA VAL A 37 -3.90 0.20 -3.20
C VAL A 37 -4.05 1.70 -2.99
N THR A 38 -5.14 2.23 -3.53
CA THR A 38 -5.57 3.61 -3.25
C THR A 38 -6.36 3.69 -1.95
N SER A 39 -6.57 4.91 -1.43
CA SER A 39 -7.46 5.14 -0.28
C SER A 39 -8.93 5.31 -0.70
N PRO A 40 -9.90 4.78 0.08
CA PRO A 40 -9.73 3.94 1.27
C PRO A 40 -9.24 2.53 0.91
N LEU A 41 -8.72 1.78 1.91
CA LEU A 41 -8.22 0.42 1.71
C LEU A 41 -9.34 -0.43 1.10
N ASP A 42 -9.05 -1.05 -0.04
CA ASP A 42 -10.03 -1.82 -0.77
C ASP A 42 -10.37 -3.12 -0.02
N LEU A 43 -11.59 -3.22 0.52
CA LEU A 43 -12.06 -4.42 1.24
C LEU A 43 -12.06 -5.68 0.36
N ARG A 44 -11.89 -5.58 -0.96
CA ARG A 44 -11.64 -6.75 -1.83
C ARG A 44 -10.39 -7.52 -1.42
N LEU A 45 -9.44 -6.90 -0.73
CA LEU A 45 -8.30 -7.59 -0.11
C LEU A 45 -8.75 -8.69 0.86
N LEU A 46 -9.91 -8.52 1.52
CA LEU A 46 -10.49 -9.50 2.44
C LEU A 46 -11.04 -10.74 1.71
N GLY A 47 -11.19 -10.68 0.39
CA GLY A 47 -11.63 -11.80 -0.43
C GLY A 47 -10.48 -12.64 -1.00
N MET A 48 -9.24 -12.27 -0.70
CA MET A 48 -8.06 -12.89 -1.29
C MET A 48 -7.75 -14.24 -0.66
N ARG A 49 -7.33 -15.18 -1.50
CA ARG A 49 -6.77 -16.45 -1.04
C ARG A 49 -5.26 -16.44 -1.21
N LEU A 50 -4.56 -16.33 -0.10
CA LEU A 50 -3.10 -16.28 -0.09
C LEU A 50 -2.49 -17.68 -0.07
N SER A 51 -1.26 -17.78 -0.57
CA SER A 51 -0.49 -19.03 -0.54
C SER A 51 -0.09 -19.38 0.90
N PRO A 52 -0.24 -20.64 1.35
CA PRO A 52 0.16 -21.04 2.71
C PRO A 52 1.67 -20.95 2.96
N VAL A 53 2.49 -20.86 1.90
CA VAL A 53 3.94 -20.69 1.98
C VAL A 53 4.40 -19.23 1.92
N LEU A 54 3.45 -18.28 1.83
CA LEU A 54 3.75 -16.86 1.77
C LEU A 54 4.48 -16.44 3.06
N ARG A 55 5.65 -15.84 2.92
CA ARG A 55 6.48 -15.36 4.04
C ARG A 55 6.36 -13.87 4.27
N THR A 56 6.22 -13.12 3.18
CA THR A 56 6.15 -11.66 3.22
C THR A 56 4.95 -11.17 2.45
N PHE A 57 4.11 -10.38 3.10
CA PHE A 57 3.04 -9.64 2.45
C PHE A 57 3.26 -8.15 2.63
N THR A 58 3.35 -7.40 1.54
CA THR A 58 3.51 -5.94 1.58
C THR A 58 2.27 -5.26 1.01
N VAL A 59 1.70 -4.32 1.75
CA VAL A 59 0.60 -3.46 1.30
C VAL A 59 1.11 -2.03 1.27
N GLU A 60 1.17 -1.44 0.10
CA GLU A 60 1.43 -0.01 -0.07
C GLU A 60 0.12 0.72 -0.29
N GLN A 61 -0.26 1.59 0.64
CA GLN A 61 -1.43 2.44 0.49
C GLN A 61 -1.01 3.86 0.13
N VAL A 62 -1.53 4.35 -1.00
CA VAL A 62 -1.34 5.73 -1.43
C VAL A 62 -2.44 6.60 -0.83
N HIS A 63 -2.07 7.58 0.01
CA HIS A 63 -3.02 8.39 0.75
C HIS A 63 -2.67 9.88 0.71
N ARG A 64 -3.69 10.74 0.51
CA ARG A 64 -3.51 12.19 0.38
C ARG A 64 -3.40 12.92 1.72
N LYS A 65 -3.91 12.38 2.83
CA LYS A 65 -3.77 12.94 4.20
C LYS A 65 -4.12 11.89 5.27
N TRP A 66 -3.17 11.06 5.73
CA TRP A 66 -3.48 10.07 6.79
C TRP A 66 -3.93 10.73 8.09
N GLU A 67 -3.49 11.96 8.36
CA GLU A 67 -3.93 12.74 9.53
C GLU A 67 -5.46 12.93 9.59
N ASP A 68 -6.13 12.95 8.43
CA ASP A 68 -7.58 13.13 8.29
C ASP A 68 -8.30 11.78 8.13
N ASN A 69 -7.75 10.69 8.69
CA ASN A 69 -8.31 9.34 8.55
C ASN A 69 -9.82 9.36 8.82
N SER A 70 -10.59 9.11 7.77
CA SER A 70 -12.01 8.86 7.91
C SER A 70 -12.21 7.60 8.74
N ARG A 71 -13.33 7.53 9.45
CA ARG A 71 -13.74 6.30 10.15
C ARG A 71 -13.69 5.09 9.22
N GLU A 72 -14.08 5.26 7.95
CA GLU A 72 -14.02 4.22 6.92
C GLU A 72 -12.60 3.68 6.70
N THR A 73 -11.58 4.54 6.72
CA THR A 73 -10.18 4.14 6.54
C THR A 73 -9.67 3.35 7.75
N VAL A 74 -10.04 3.79 8.95
CA VAL A 74 -9.69 3.09 10.20
C VAL A 74 -10.36 1.71 10.26
N ASP A 75 -11.67 1.66 10.01
CA ASP A 75 -12.45 0.42 10.04
C ASP A 75 -11.89 -0.58 9.01
N ALA A 76 -11.52 -0.13 7.81
CA ALA A 76 -10.96 -1.00 6.77
C ALA A 76 -9.61 -1.64 7.18
N TRP A 77 -8.72 -0.90 7.86
CA TRP A 77 -7.46 -1.47 8.34
C TRP A 77 -7.66 -2.45 9.50
N ALA A 78 -8.61 -2.17 10.40
CA ALA A 78 -8.96 -3.09 11.48
C ALA A 78 -9.57 -4.40 10.93
N GLU A 79 -10.45 -4.31 9.92
CA GLU A 79 -10.98 -5.48 9.23
C GLU A 79 -9.89 -6.28 8.51
N PHE A 80 -8.92 -5.58 7.89
CA PHE A 80 -7.78 -6.21 7.25
C PHE A 80 -6.85 -6.95 8.23
N ASP A 81 -6.57 -6.35 9.38
CA ASP A 81 -5.82 -6.99 10.47
C ASP A 81 -6.49 -8.29 10.93
N ALA A 82 -7.79 -8.23 11.22
CA ALA A 82 -8.59 -9.39 11.62
C ALA A 82 -8.66 -10.47 10.54
N HIS A 83 -8.80 -10.08 9.28
CA HIS A 83 -8.83 -11.01 8.16
C HIS A 83 -7.49 -11.76 8.01
N LEU A 84 -6.37 -11.04 7.96
CA LEU A 84 -5.06 -11.66 7.83
C LEU A 84 -4.71 -12.56 9.00
N ASP A 85 -5.07 -12.15 10.21
CA ASP A 85 -4.88 -13.00 11.38
C ASP A 85 -5.72 -14.29 11.28
N GLY A 86 -6.99 -14.15 10.90
CA GLY A 86 -7.92 -15.27 10.70
C GLY A 86 -7.53 -16.25 9.59
N LEU A 87 -6.74 -15.83 8.60
CA LEU A 87 -6.20 -16.75 7.58
C LEU A 87 -5.21 -17.77 8.16
N MET A 88 -4.62 -17.50 9.34
CA MET A 88 -3.71 -18.40 10.04
C MET A 88 -2.57 -18.93 9.14
N LEU A 89 -2.01 -18.04 8.30
CA LEU A 89 -0.94 -18.41 7.36
C LEU A 89 0.32 -18.87 8.13
N PRO A 90 0.72 -20.15 8.01
CA PRO A 90 1.73 -20.74 8.90
C PRO A 90 3.14 -20.27 8.59
N ALA A 91 3.43 -19.91 7.33
CA ALA A 91 4.74 -19.45 6.90
C ALA A 91 4.90 -17.93 6.97
N LEU A 92 3.83 -17.18 7.30
CA LEU A 92 3.84 -15.72 7.26
C LEU A 92 4.70 -15.17 8.40
N GLN A 93 5.78 -14.49 8.03
CA GLN A 93 6.78 -13.94 8.95
C GLN A 93 6.73 -12.42 9.02
N ARG A 94 6.25 -11.76 7.96
CA ARG A 94 6.25 -10.30 7.86
C ARG A 94 5.04 -9.80 7.08
N VAL A 95 4.34 -8.84 7.67
CA VAL A 95 3.36 -7.98 7.01
C VAL A 95 3.89 -6.56 7.04
N HIS A 96 4.21 -6.02 5.87
CA HIS A 96 4.79 -4.68 5.74
C HIS A 96 3.73 -3.72 5.18
N VAL A 97 3.35 -2.72 5.96
CA VAL A 97 2.44 -1.66 5.55
C VAL A 97 3.26 -0.42 5.18
N ARG A 98 3.15 0.03 3.93
CA ARG A 98 3.81 1.22 3.43
C ARG A 98 2.77 2.31 3.19
N LEU A 99 2.84 3.40 3.95
CA LEU A 99 1.96 4.55 3.81
C LEU A 99 2.64 5.58 2.92
N HIS A 100 2.19 5.70 1.68
CA HIS A 100 2.75 6.66 0.73
C HIS A 100 1.96 7.97 0.78
N ASP A 101 2.66 9.05 1.15
CA ASP A 101 2.09 10.40 1.18
C ASP A 101 1.99 10.99 -0.22
N SER A 102 0.78 11.04 -0.78
CA SER A 102 0.53 11.64 -2.09
C SER A 102 0.45 13.17 -2.06
N ARG A 103 0.73 13.83 -0.91
CA ARG A 103 0.92 15.30 -0.85
C ARG A 103 2.26 15.76 -1.37
N HIS A 104 3.20 14.85 -1.65
CA HIS A 104 4.42 15.20 -2.35
C HIS A 104 4.10 15.65 -3.79
N GLY A 105 3.76 16.94 -3.89
CA GLY A 105 3.93 17.85 -5.01
C GLY A 105 2.93 17.74 -6.16
N GLU A 106 1.69 18.21 -5.98
CA GLU A 106 0.75 18.67 -7.04
C GLU A 106 0.45 17.74 -8.25
N CYS A 107 1.05 16.55 -8.30
CA CYS A 107 0.93 15.56 -9.35
C CYS A 107 -0.10 14.52 -8.91
N TYR A 108 -1.37 14.74 -9.26
CA TYR A 108 -2.44 13.76 -9.11
C TYR A 108 -2.30 12.56 -10.07
N CYS A 109 -1.20 12.47 -10.82
CA CYS A 109 -0.98 11.40 -11.79
C CYS A 109 -0.30 10.23 -11.09
N PHE A 110 -1.01 9.11 -10.99
CA PHE A 110 -0.45 7.80 -10.61
C PHE A 110 0.70 7.34 -11.53
N GLU A 111 0.96 8.07 -12.61
CA GLU A 111 2.04 7.91 -13.58
C GLU A 111 3.29 8.74 -13.25
N CYS A 112 3.33 9.42 -12.10
CA CYS A 112 4.52 10.13 -11.61
C CYS A 112 5.59 9.10 -11.21
N HIS A 113 6.25 8.52 -12.21
CA HIS A 113 7.29 7.50 -12.11
C HIS A 113 8.64 8.07 -11.67
N GLY A 114 8.66 9.07 -10.77
CA GLY A 114 9.88 9.56 -10.10
C GLY A 114 10.96 10.13 -11.03
N TYR A 115 10.70 10.14 -12.33
CA TYR A 115 11.34 11.01 -13.30
C TYR A 115 10.45 12.23 -13.47
N GLU A 116 11.10 13.38 -13.61
CA GLU A 116 10.54 14.72 -13.85
C GLU A 116 9.13 14.68 -14.45
N CYS A 117 8.11 15.01 -13.67
CA CYS A 117 6.75 15.08 -14.17
C CYS A 117 6.64 16.16 -15.24
N ASP A 118 6.37 15.79 -16.49
CA ASP A 118 5.99 16.73 -17.55
C ASP A 118 4.47 17.03 -17.56
N CYS A 119 3.85 16.97 -16.38
CA CYS A 119 2.47 17.40 -16.22
C CYS A 119 2.41 18.93 -16.25
N ARG A 120 1.61 19.51 -17.16
CA ARG A 120 1.40 20.97 -17.30
C ARG A 120 1.05 21.72 -16.00
N LYS A 121 0.58 21.01 -14.96
CA LYS A 121 0.32 21.57 -13.63
C LYS A 121 1.61 21.83 -12.84
N CYS A 122 2.60 20.95 -12.91
CA CYS A 122 3.88 21.12 -12.21
C CYS A 122 4.86 22.07 -12.92
N ARG A 123 4.67 22.35 -14.21
CA ARG A 123 5.48 23.33 -14.97
C ARG A 123 5.13 24.81 -14.70
N ARG A 124 4.11 25.12 -13.90
CA ARG A 124 3.55 26.48 -13.80
C ARG A 124 4.01 27.35 -12.65
N ASP A 125 4.86 26.87 -11.74
CA ASP A 125 5.47 27.70 -10.70
C ASP A 125 6.99 27.77 -10.86
N PRO A 126 7.51 28.77 -11.61
CA PRO A 126 8.95 28.97 -11.69
C PRO A 126 9.53 29.64 -10.43
N LEU A 127 8.82 30.56 -9.78
CA LEU A 127 9.37 31.37 -8.67
C LEU A 127 8.25 32.04 -7.82
N GLY A 128 8.05 31.59 -6.57
CA GLY A 128 7.70 32.49 -5.44
C GLY A 128 6.27 32.51 -4.88
N ASP A 129 6.13 31.90 -3.69
CA ASP A 129 5.26 32.22 -2.55
C ASP A 129 3.73 32.31 -2.72
N GLY A 130 3.09 31.18 -2.40
CA GLY A 130 1.75 31.14 -1.83
C GLY A 130 1.76 30.24 -0.59
N HIS A 131 2.20 30.80 0.53
CA HIS A 131 2.15 30.18 1.87
C HIS A 131 0.88 29.32 2.08
N ASP A 132 1.07 28.02 2.29
CA ASP A 132 0.69 27.47 3.59
C ASP A 132 1.74 26.47 4.08
N HIS A 133 2.01 26.58 5.36
CA HIS A 133 3.08 25.96 6.11
C HIS A 133 3.08 24.44 5.92
N ARG A 134 4.26 23.82 5.75
CA ARG A 134 4.92 23.08 6.84
C ARG A 134 3.94 22.36 7.79
N VAL A 135 2.92 21.67 7.28
CA VAL A 135 2.47 20.46 7.95
C VAL A 135 3.61 19.49 7.73
N SER A 136 4.57 19.54 8.65
CA SER A 136 5.48 18.43 8.89
C SER A 136 4.57 17.23 9.07
N VAL A 137 4.37 16.47 7.99
CA VAL A 137 3.61 15.23 8.05
C VAL A 137 4.36 14.38 9.06
N ASP A 138 3.70 14.15 10.19
CA ASP A 138 4.29 13.38 11.27
C ASP A 138 4.17 11.91 10.88
N TYR A 139 5.15 11.48 10.09
CA TYR A 139 5.27 10.12 9.61
C TYR A 139 5.34 9.11 10.76
N ASP A 140 5.91 9.51 11.91
CA ASP A 140 5.93 8.70 13.11
C ASP A 140 4.51 8.56 13.68
N LYS A 141 3.72 9.64 13.69
CA LYS A 141 2.30 9.57 14.06
C LYS A 141 1.50 8.65 13.13
N TRP A 142 1.72 8.71 11.81
CA TRP A 142 1.03 7.83 10.86
C TRP A 142 1.32 6.35 11.15
N LYS A 143 2.61 6.07 11.38
CA LYS A 143 3.08 4.75 11.75
C LYS A 143 2.41 4.27 13.03
N CYS A 144 2.45 5.07 14.10
CA CYS A 144 1.81 4.73 15.37
C CYS A 144 0.31 4.49 15.22
N GLN A 145 -0.40 5.30 14.43
CA GLN A 145 -1.83 5.12 14.19
C GLN A 145 -2.14 3.76 13.54
N VAL A 146 -1.40 3.35 12.51
CA VAL A 146 -1.61 2.03 11.88
C VAL A 146 -1.27 0.90 12.84
N GLU A 147 -0.17 1.03 13.59
CA GLU A 147 0.21 0.06 14.62
C GLU A 147 -0.82 -0.06 15.77
N GLU A 148 -1.58 0.99 16.04
CA GLU A 148 -2.70 0.98 17.00
C GLU A 148 -3.97 0.36 16.40
N ILE A 149 -4.24 0.59 15.12
CA ILE A 149 -5.40 0.04 14.41
C ILE A 149 -5.24 -1.45 14.08
N MET A 150 -4.00 -1.93 13.97
CA MET A 150 -3.66 -3.32 13.64
C MET A 150 -3.03 -4.09 14.82
N PRO A 151 -3.74 -4.26 15.95
CA PRO A 151 -3.17 -4.83 17.15
C PRO A 151 -2.86 -6.33 17.04
N LEU A 152 -3.51 -7.09 16.15
CA LEU A 152 -3.35 -8.55 16.07
C LEU A 152 -2.01 -8.91 15.44
N LEU A 153 -1.73 -8.38 14.25
CA LEU A 153 -0.46 -8.60 13.57
C LEU A 153 0.71 -7.96 14.32
N ARG A 154 0.49 -6.80 14.96
CA ARG A 154 1.44 -6.19 15.89
C ARG A 154 1.72 -7.09 17.09
N GLY A 155 0.68 -7.63 17.73
CA GLY A 155 0.80 -8.52 18.89
C GLY A 155 1.56 -9.82 18.59
N ARG A 156 1.49 -10.28 17.33
CA ARG A 156 2.29 -11.40 16.80
C ARG A 156 3.74 -11.04 16.46
N GLY A 157 4.10 -9.75 16.50
CA GLY A 157 5.44 -9.27 16.17
C GLY A 157 5.80 -9.38 14.68
N ILE A 158 4.80 -9.46 13.80
CA ILE A 158 5.01 -9.61 12.34
C ILE A 158 4.63 -8.35 11.54
N LEU A 159 4.01 -7.35 12.17
CA LEU A 159 3.68 -6.07 11.54
C LEU A 159 4.91 -5.14 11.51
N GLU A 160 5.22 -4.65 10.32
CA GLU A 160 6.17 -3.56 10.08
C GLU A 160 5.42 -2.43 9.37
N VAL A 161 5.55 -1.20 9.87
CA VAL A 161 4.90 -0.02 9.26
C VAL A 161 5.96 1.01 8.89
N GLU A 162 5.93 1.44 7.64
CA GLU A 162 6.82 2.45 7.05
C GLU A 162 5.95 3.55 6.44
N ALA A 163 6.27 4.82 6.69
CA ALA A 163 5.70 5.93 5.95
C ALA A 163 6.73 6.45 4.94
N VAL A 164 6.35 6.45 3.66
CA VAL A 164 7.24 6.65 2.52
C VAL A 164 6.96 8.02 1.90
N LYS A 165 8.01 8.84 1.77
CA LYS A 165 7.94 10.19 1.16
C LYS A 165 7.86 10.17 -0.37
N GLN A 166 8.43 9.15 -0.99
CA GLN A 166 8.48 9.01 -2.45
C GLN A 166 8.49 7.54 -2.83
N ARG A 167 7.58 7.13 -3.71
CA ARG A 167 7.54 5.76 -4.26
C ARG A 167 8.79 5.51 -5.13
N TYR A 168 9.43 4.36 -4.92
CA TYR A 168 10.39 3.83 -5.90
C TYR A 168 9.63 3.37 -7.13
N CYS A 169 10.03 3.89 -8.27
CA CYS A 169 9.31 3.67 -9.51
C CYS A 169 9.67 2.30 -10.03
N ILE A 170 8.71 1.37 -9.91
CA ILE A 170 8.81 0.09 -10.58
C ILE A 170 8.71 0.41 -12.08
N GLN A 171 9.81 0.25 -12.82
CA GLN A 171 9.78 0.28 -14.28
C GLN A 171 8.72 -0.73 -14.73
N ARG A 172 7.66 -0.24 -15.39
CA ARG A 172 6.69 -1.12 -16.04
C ARG A 172 7.47 -1.91 -17.09
N ALA A 173 7.35 -3.24 -17.07
CA ALA A 173 8.10 -4.13 -17.96
C ALA A 173 7.63 -4.09 -19.43
N PHE A 174 6.89 -3.06 -19.83
CA PHE A 174 6.34 -2.91 -21.17
C PHE A 174 6.39 -1.43 -21.56
N ASP A 175 7.46 -1.09 -22.28
CA ASP A 175 7.49 -0.07 -23.33
C ASP A 175 7.53 -0.80 -24.68
#